data_AF-A0A1U9KPH3-F1
#
_entry.id   AF-A0A1U9KPH3-F1
#
_cell.length_a   1.000
_cell.length_b   1.000
_cell.length_c   1.000
_cell.angle_alpha   90.00
_cell.angle_beta   90.00
_cell.angle_gamma   90.00
#
_symmetry.space_group_name_H-M   'P 1'
#
loop_
_entity.id
_entity.type
_entity.pdbx_description
1 polymer ?
#
loop_
_entity_poly.entity_id
_entity_poly.type
_entity_poly.pdbx_seq_one_letter_code
_entity_poly.pdbx_strand_id
1 'polypeptide(L)'
;MSERKLGKAPARHDPRSYRLGPVLAERLIAIPDKIDWAPDVAWPMWGNDTLGCCTQVSVASAIRCWSGAAQGTVTLTTPQVIANYSAESGYVPDTPATDRGAVELDVLNHWCRVGYERPGAIRDYLTAFGTVEPHERDGVRRAIAALGGLYIGVQVPNYIMQTRGDWVVAPNADQTIIGGHAVWLHGYDADFLFFNSWGQSLRMAWDWFETYCDEAYGLVSRQNWLGIRSRSPQFEDIDTLLAELRAS
;
A
#
# COMPACT_ATOMS: atom_id res chain seq x y z
N MET A 1 -11.73 13.47 -21.17
CA MET A 1 -11.41 13.94 -19.80
C MET A 1 -10.85 12.74 -19.06
N SER A 2 -9.68 12.86 -18.43
CA SER A 2 -9.10 11.74 -17.67
C SER A 2 -9.95 11.47 -16.43
N GLU A 3 -10.57 10.28 -16.34
CA GLU A 3 -11.48 9.81 -15.27
C GLU A 3 -10.74 9.38 -13.98
N ARG A 4 -9.48 9.77 -13.81
CA ARG A 4 -8.57 9.22 -12.80
C ARG A 4 -7.74 10.33 -12.16
N LYS A 5 -7.55 10.25 -10.84
CA LYS A 5 -6.76 11.21 -10.07
C LYS A 5 -5.57 10.56 -9.38
N LEU A 6 -4.54 11.38 -9.22
CA LEU A 6 -3.26 11.08 -8.58
C LEU A 6 -3.14 11.90 -7.29
N GLY A 7 -2.23 11.52 -6.40
CA GLY A 7 -2.14 12.18 -5.10
C GLY A 7 -0.98 11.78 -4.22
N LYS A 8 -0.06 10.95 -4.70
CA LYS A 8 1.19 10.71 -3.99
C LYS A 8 2.12 11.89 -4.26
N ALA A 9 2.59 12.52 -3.19
CA ALA A 9 3.66 13.52 -3.26
C ALA A 9 5.03 12.84 -3.56
N PRO A 10 6.07 13.62 -3.91
CA PRO A 10 7.41 13.06 -4.08
C PRO A 10 7.87 12.27 -2.86
N ALA A 11 8.49 11.10 -3.10
CA ALA A 11 9.00 10.25 -2.04
C ALA A 11 9.97 11.03 -1.14
N ARG A 12 9.81 10.87 0.19
CA ARG A 12 10.70 11.49 1.16
C ARG A 12 11.50 10.43 1.89
N HIS A 13 12.79 10.37 1.61
CA HIS A 13 13.69 9.45 2.30
C HIS A 13 14.12 10.01 3.65
N ASP A 14 13.92 9.22 4.70
CA ASP A 14 14.45 9.48 6.04
C ASP A 14 15.43 8.35 6.37
N PRO A 15 16.72 8.65 6.63
CA PRO A 15 17.70 7.61 6.96
C PRO A 15 17.38 6.86 8.26
N ARG A 16 16.46 7.37 9.07
CA ARG A 16 15.96 6.71 10.29
C ARG A 16 14.84 5.71 10.01
N SER A 17 14.29 5.68 8.79
CA SER A 17 13.34 4.66 8.38
C SER A 17 14.04 3.30 8.34
N TYR A 18 13.51 2.35 9.09
CA TYR A 18 14.07 1.01 9.16
C TYR A 18 14.12 0.33 7.81
N ARG A 19 15.20 -0.40 7.51
CA ARG A 19 15.32 -1.22 6.30
C ARG A 19 14.82 -2.62 6.58
N LEU A 20 13.63 -2.93 6.09
CA LEU A 20 12.94 -4.19 6.37
C LEU A 20 13.41 -5.36 5.49
N GLY A 21 13.90 -5.07 4.29
CA GLY A 21 14.40 -6.07 3.34
C GLY A 21 15.40 -7.06 3.93
N PRO A 22 16.48 -6.61 4.61
CA PRO A 22 17.45 -7.49 5.24
C PRO A 22 16.84 -8.46 6.26
N VAL A 23 15.93 -8.01 7.12
CA VAL A 23 15.26 -8.88 8.10
C VAL A 23 14.36 -9.91 7.43
N LEU A 24 13.57 -9.48 6.44
CA LEU A 24 12.71 -10.39 5.68
C LEU A 24 13.53 -11.50 5.03
N ALA A 25 14.73 -11.17 4.53
CA ALA A 25 15.61 -12.13 3.86
C ALA A 25 16.14 -13.24 4.78
N GLU A 26 16.31 -12.97 6.07
CA GLU A 26 16.93 -13.94 6.99
C GLU A 26 15.94 -14.99 7.52
N ARG A 27 14.67 -14.65 7.76
CA ARG A 27 13.87 -15.46 8.72
C ARG A 27 12.38 -15.64 8.50
N LEU A 28 11.72 -14.93 7.59
CA LEU A 28 10.26 -14.88 7.68
C LEU A 28 9.54 -16.07 7.01
N ILE A 29 9.87 -16.44 5.78
CA ILE A 29 9.22 -17.57 5.08
C ILE A 29 10.05 -18.07 3.88
N ALA A 30 9.78 -19.30 3.43
CA ALA A 30 10.07 -19.69 2.05
C ALA A 30 9.12 -18.91 1.12
N ILE A 31 9.67 -18.31 0.05
CA ILE A 31 8.89 -17.46 -0.86
C ILE A 31 7.96 -18.34 -1.70
N PRO A 32 6.62 -18.19 -1.62
CA PRO A 32 5.70 -18.88 -2.51
C PRO A 32 5.90 -18.46 -3.97
N ASP A 33 5.73 -19.37 -4.94
CA ASP A 33 5.82 -19.02 -6.37
C ASP A 33 4.78 -17.99 -6.81
N LYS A 34 3.61 -18.02 -6.15
CA LYS A 34 2.53 -17.04 -6.30
C LYS A 34 1.75 -16.93 -5.01
N ILE A 35 1.13 -15.78 -4.79
CA ILE A 35 0.20 -15.57 -3.69
C ILE A 35 -0.81 -14.47 -4.06
N ASP A 36 -2.03 -14.59 -3.58
CA ASP A 36 -3.01 -13.52 -3.66
C ASP A 36 -3.86 -13.53 -2.38
N TRP A 37 -3.74 -12.45 -1.61
CA TRP A 37 -4.48 -12.26 -0.37
C TRP A 37 -5.90 -11.72 -0.60
N ALA A 38 -6.25 -11.37 -1.84
CA ALA A 38 -7.53 -10.76 -2.19
C ALA A 38 -8.08 -11.17 -3.58
N PRO A 39 -8.14 -12.47 -3.94
CA PRO A 39 -8.40 -12.93 -5.31
C PRO A 39 -9.78 -12.56 -5.88
N ASP A 40 -10.78 -12.32 -5.03
CA ASP A 40 -12.16 -12.01 -5.45
C ASP A 40 -12.75 -10.84 -4.65
N VAL A 41 -11.91 -9.87 -4.29
CA VAL A 41 -12.32 -8.73 -3.48
C VAL A 41 -12.90 -7.63 -4.36
N ALA A 42 -14.16 -7.24 -4.09
CA ALA A 42 -14.71 -6.01 -4.62
C ALA A 42 -14.07 -4.81 -3.92
N TRP A 43 -13.50 -3.88 -4.69
CA TRP A 43 -12.81 -2.69 -4.19
C TRP A 43 -13.67 -1.45 -4.33
N PRO A 44 -14.01 -0.76 -3.24
CA PRO A 44 -14.68 0.53 -3.33
C PRO A 44 -13.78 1.58 -4.00
N MET A 45 -14.40 2.55 -4.68
CA MET A 45 -13.68 3.68 -5.29
C MET A 45 -12.98 4.56 -4.23
N TRP A 46 -13.61 4.73 -3.06
CA TRP A 46 -13.14 5.58 -1.95
C TRP A 46 -12.75 7.02 -2.34
N GLY A 47 -13.24 7.51 -3.49
CA GLY A 47 -13.06 8.87 -3.96
C GLY A 47 -11.73 9.17 -4.65
N ASN A 48 -10.86 8.18 -4.92
CA ASN A 48 -9.58 8.44 -5.61
C ASN A 48 -9.69 8.68 -7.13
N ASP A 49 -10.91 8.68 -7.66
CA ASP A 49 -11.26 9.20 -8.98
C ASP A 49 -11.40 10.72 -8.99
N THR A 50 -11.74 11.33 -7.84
CA THR A 50 -12.08 12.76 -7.71
C THR A 50 -11.17 13.53 -6.75
N LEU A 51 -10.50 12.86 -5.82
CA LEU A 51 -9.57 13.43 -4.83
C LEU A 51 -8.16 12.85 -4.95
N GLY A 52 -7.16 13.62 -4.52
CA GLY A 52 -5.77 13.17 -4.40
C GLY A 52 -5.51 12.22 -3.22
N CYS A 53 -6.51 11.44 -2.79
CA CYS A 53 -6.47 10.64 -1.57
C CYS A 53 -5.88 9.23 -1.74
N CYS A 54 -5.13 8.96 -2.82
CA CYS A 54 -4.64 7.61 -3.14
C CYS A 54 -3.83 6.97 -2.01
N THR A 55 -3.09 7.76 -1.23
CA THR A 55 -2.33 7.29 -0.05
C THR A 55 -3.25 6.68 1.00
N GLN A 56 -4.40 7.28 1.27
CA GLN A 56 -5.40 6.77 2.21
C GLN A 56 -6.27 5.67 1.62
N VAL A 57 -6.52 5.69 0.31
CA VAL A 57 -7.13 4.54 -0.36
C VAL A 57 -6.25 3.31 -0.23
N SER A 58 -4.93 3.46 -0.37
CA SER A 58 -3.99 2.35 -0.17
C SER A 58 -3.98 1.84 1.29
N VAL A 59 -4.08 2.73 2.29
CA VAL A 59 -4.30 2.35 3.71
C VAL A 59 -5.59 1.55 3.90
N ALA A 60 -6.71 2.02 3.34
CA ALA A 60 -7.99 1.31 3.42
C ALA A 60 -7.94 -0.05 2.70
N SER A 61 -7.17 -0.13 1.61
CA SER A 61 -6.94 -1.35 0.85
C SER A 61 -6.16 -2.38 1.68
N ALA A 62 -5.10 -1.96 2.37
CA ALA A 62 -4.34 -2.79 3.29
C ALA A 62 -5.21 -3.36 4.41
N ILE A 63 -6.02 -2.52 5.08
CA ILE A 63 -6.93 -2.95 6.14
C ILE A 63 -7.94 -3.99 5.63
N ARG A 64 -8.55 -3.75 4.48
CA ARG A 64 -9.53 -4.67 3.88
C ARG A 64 -8.88 -6.00 3.47
N CYS A 65 -7.70 -5.94 2.85
CA CYS A 65 -6.92 -7.12 2.47
C CYS A 65 -6.57 -7.97 3.70
N TRP A 66 -5.94 -7.35 4.70
CA TRP A 66 -5.54 -8.05 5.93
C TRP A 66 -6.70 -8.67 6.68
N SER A 67 -7.74 -7.87 6.95
CA SER A 67 -8.89 -8.34 7.71
C SER A 67 -9.69 -9.42 6.98
N GLY A 68 -9.78 -9.35 5.65
CA GLY A 68 -10.43 -10.39 4.85
C GLY A 68 -9.67 -11.71 4.82
N ALA A 69 -8.34 -11.66 4.86
CA ALA A 69 -7.49 -12.86 4.84
C ALA A 69 -7.24 -13.48 6.23
N ALA A 70 -7.15 -12.67 7.29
CA ALA A 70 -6.76 -13.12 8.63
C ALA A 70 -7.90 -13.13 9.66
N GLN A 71 -8.99 -12.40 9.41
CA GLN A 71 -10.04 -12.11 10.39
C GLN A 71 -11.44 -12.06 9.73
N GLY A 72 -12.35 -11.26 10.29
CA GLY A 72 -13.58 -10.84 9.61
C GLY A 72 -13.34 -9.54 8.83
N THR A 73 -13.84 -9.49 7.59
CA THR A 73 -13.60 -8.38 6.67
C THR A 73 -14.03 -7.03 7.23
N VAL A 74 -13.10 -6.08 7.27
CA VAL A 74 -13.33 -4.67 7.58
C VAL A 74 -13.31 -3.87 6.28
N THR A 75 -14.30 -3.00 6.10
CA THR A 75 -14.39 -2.12 4.92
C THR A 75 -14.69 -0.72 5.39
N LEU A 76 -13.76 0.21 5.15
CA LEU A 76 -14.01 1.63 5.40
C LEU A 76 -15.04 2.15 4.40
N THR A 77 -15.85 3.11 4.83
CA THR A 77 -16.71 3.87 3.93
C THR A 77 -15.94 5.02 3.27
N THR A 78 -16.40 5.52 2.13
CA THR A 78 -15.76 6.69 1.47
C THR A 78 -15.62 7.90 2.41
N PRO A 79 -16.63 8.29 3.23
CA PRO A 79 -16.47 9.37 4.19
C PRO A 79 -15.36 9.12 5.23
N GLN A 80 -15.16 7.89 5.70
CA GLN A 80 -14.08 7.56 6.63
C GLN A 80 -12.70 7.69 5.97
N VAL A 81 -12.55 7.22 4.73
CA VAL A 81 -11.29 7.39 3.98
C VAL A 81 -10.98 8.87 3.76
N ILE A 82 -11.98 9.67 3.40
CA ILE A 82 -11.82 11.12 3.24
C ILE A 82 -11.49 11.80 4.59
N ALA A 83 -12.12 11.40 5.68
CA ALA A 83 -11.82 11.92 7.01
C ALA A 83 -10.37 11.62 7.44
N ASN A 84 -9.89 10.39 7.20
CA ASN A 84 -8.51 10.02 7.44
C ASN A 84 -7.54 10.82 6.55
N TYR A 85 -7.90 11.08 5.28
CA TYR A 85 -7.12 11.91 4.37
C TYR A 85 -7.04 13.35 4.85
N SER A 86 -8.16 13.94 5.26
CA SER A 86 -8.20 15.27 5.87
C SER A 86 -7.33 15.35 7.13
N ALA A 87 -7.38 14.32 7.99
CA ALA A 87 -6.65 14.31 9.26
C ALA A 87 -5.13 14.28 9.09
N GLU A 88 -4.62 13.63 8.04
CA GLU A 88 -3.17 13.53 7.79
C GLU A 88 -2.63 14.62 6.85
N SER A 89 -3.36 14.93 5.78
CA SER A 89 -2.87 15.84 4.72
C SER A 89 -3.24 17.30 4.96
N GLY A 90 -4.21 17.56 5.84
CA GLY A 90 -4.84 18.87 6.00
C GLY A 90 -5.84 19.23 4.89
N TYR A 91 -6.23 18.27 4.05
CA TYR A 91 -7.31 18.46 3.08
C TYR A 91 -8.60 18.93 3.77
N VAL A 92 -9.20 19.99 3.24
CA VAL A 92 -10.49 20.53 3.69
C VAL A 92 -11.54 20.22 2.62
N PRO A 93 -12.59 19.44 2.96
CA PRO A 93 -13.70 19.17 2.04
C PRO A 93 -14.25 20.44 1.40
N ASP A 94 -14.64 20.33 0.13
CA ASP A 94 -15.17 21.44 -0.68
C ASP A 94 -14.21 22.62 -0.89
N THR A 95 -12.92 22.47 -0.54
CA THR A 95 -11.87 23.48 -0.79
C THR A 95 -10.78 22.90 -1.69
N PRO A 96 -10.96 22.88 -3.03
CA PRO A 96 -10.06 22.19 -3.96
C PRO A 96 -8.57 22.56 -3.85
N ALA A 97 -8.26 23.80 -3.45
CA ALA A 97 -6.89 24.28 -3.28
C ALA A 97 -6.11 23.60 -2.13
N THR A 98 -6.82 22.87 -1.26
CA THR A 98 -6.23 22.07 -0.16
C THR A 98 -5.98 20.62 -0.55
N ASP A 99 -6.53 20.14 -1.67
CA ASP A 99 -6.29 18.79 -2.17
C ASP A 99 -4.93 18.70 -2.85
N ARG A 100 -3.89 18.43 -2.06
CA ARG A 100 -2.48 18.45 -2.47
C ARG A 100 -1.81 17.09 -2.44
N GLY A 101 -2.59 16.04 -2.19
CA GLY A 101 -2.05 14.70 -1.95
C GLY A 101 -1.31 14.61 -0.62
N ALA A 102 -0.54 13.54 -0.45
CA ALA A 102 0.23 13.30 0.76
C ALA A 102 1.57 12.61 0.50
N VAL A 103 2.50 12.79 1.44
CA VAL A 103 3.76 12.05 1.49
C VAL A 103 3.51 10.74 2.23
N GLU A 104 3.82 9.61 1.60
CA GLU A 104 3.59 8.26 2.17
C GLU A 104 4.24 8.08 3.54
N LEU A 105 5.47 8.58 3.71
CA LEU A 105 6.14 8.52 5.00
C LEU A 105 5.38 9.29 6.11
N ASP A 106 4.73 10.41 5.80
CA ASP A 106 3.88 11.13 6.78
C ASP A 106 2.61 10.35 7.11
N VAL A 107 2.00 9.73 6.11
CA VAL A 107 0.84 8.85 6.27
C VAL A 107 1.16 7.69 7.21
N LEU A 108 2.27 6.98 6.98
CA LEU A 108 2.69 5.86 7.83
C LEU A 108 3.04 6.32 9.25
N ASN A 109 3.73 7.44 9.40
CA ASN A 109 4.02 8.02 10.73
C ASN A 109 2.75 8.44 11.48
N HIS A 110 1.78 9.04 10.78
CA HIS A 110 0.49 9.40 11.35
C HIS A 110 -0.26 8.14 11.79
N TRP A 111 -0.29 7.09 10.95
CA TRP A 111 -0.92 5.82 11.31
C TRP A 111 -0.31 5.19 12.56
N CYS A 112 1.02 5.23 12.70
CA CYS A 112 1.69 4.70 13.90
C CYS A 112 1.42 5.53 15.17
N ARG A 113 1.38 6.87 15.07
CA ARG A 113 1.40 7.77 16.24
C ARG A 113 0.03 8.27 16.66
N VAL A 114 -0.84 8.54 15.70
CA VAL A 114 -2.17 9.15 15.88
C VAL A 114 -3.27 8.16 15.51
N GLY A 115 -2.99 7.26 14.56
CA GLY A 115 -3.93 6.27 14.07
C GLY A 115 -5.03 6.85 13.19
N TYR A 116 -5.87 5.98 12.66
CA TYR A 116 -6.96 6.30 11.73
C TYR A 116 -8.31 5.78 12.20
N GLU A 117 -9.38 6.38 11.68
CA GLU A 117 -10.73 5.85 11.86
C GLU A 117 -10.87 4.50 11.15
N ARG A 118 -11.45 3.53 11.86
CA ARG A 118 -11.75 2.20 11.33
C ARG A 118 -13.06 1.68 11.94
N PRO A 119 -13.99 1.12 11.15
CA PRO A 119 -15.20 0.49 11.69
C PRO A 119 -14.89 -0.57 12.75
N GLY A 120 -15.62 -0.52 13.87
CA GLY A 120 -15.48 -1.50 14.95
C GLY A 120 -14.26 -1.28 15.87
N ALA A 121 -13.52 -0.18 15.72
CA ALA A 121 -12.46 0.23 16.63
C ALA A 121 -12.58 1.70 17.00
N ILE A 122 -12.06 2.08 18.16
CA ILE A 122 -11.92 3.51 18.54
C ILE A 122 -10.92 4.19 17.60
N ARG A 123 -9.81 3.50 17.31
CA ARG A 123 -8.75 3.94 16.40
C ARG A 123 -7.96 2.73 15.91
N ASP A 124 -7.46 2.80 14.69
CA ASP A 124 -6.56 1.82 14.09
C ASP A 124 -5.14 2.38 14.03
N TYR A 125 -4.18 1.60 14.52
CA TYR A 125 -2.77 1.96 14.58
C TYR A 125 -1.93 0.94 13.82
N LEU A 126 -1.01 1.45 13.01
CA LEU A 126 0.03 0.64 12.42
C LEU A 126 1.08 0.33 13.48
N THR A 127 1.47 -0.94 13.61
CA THR A 127 2.40 -1.36 14.65
C THR A 127 3.83 -0.91 14.35
N ALA A 128 4.26 -1.08 13.10
CA ALA A 128 5.55 -0.63 12.58
C ALA A 128 5.53 -0.67 11.05
N PHE A 129 6.52 -0.06 10.43
CA PHE A 129 6.82 -0.19 9.00
C PHE A 129 8.32 -0.09 8.77
N GLY A 130 8.75 -0.52 7.59
CA GLY A 130 10.12 -0.31 7.13
C GLY A 130 10.22 -0.40 5.61
N THR A 131 11.29 0.14 5.05
CA THR A 131 11.52 0.20 3.61
C THR A 131 11.86 -1.18 3.04
N VAL A 132 11.36 -1.43 1.83
CA VAL A 132 11.71 -2.57 0.99
C VAL A 132 12.29 -2.01 -0.31
N GLU A 133 13.38 -2.58 -0.81
CA GLU A 133 13.98 -2.13 -2.06
C GLU A 133 13.15 -2.66 -3.24
N PRO A 134 12.55 -1.80 -4.08
CA PRO A 134 11.73 -2.25 -5.22
C PRO A 134 12.48 -3.13 -6.22
N HIS A 135 13.80 -2.92 -6.39
CA HIS A 135 14.61 -3.71 -7.31
C HIS A 135 15.01 -5.10 -6.77
N GLU A 136 14.72 -5.39 -5.50
CA GLU A 136 14.96 -6.69 -4.88
C GLU A 136 13.65 -7.50 -4.89
N ARG A 137 13.33 -8.14 -6.02
CA ARG A 137 12.05 -8.88 -6.21
C ARG A 137 11.76 -9.87 -5.08
N ASP A 138 12.77 -10.58 -4.59
CA ASP A 138 12.60 -11.51 -3.48
C ASP A 138 12.21 -10.79 -2.19
N GLY A 139 12.73 -9.58 -1.94
CA GLY A 139 12.30 -8.72 -0.83
C GLY A 139 10.83 -8.30 -0.95
N VAL A 140 10.41 -7.90 -2.15
CA VAL A 140 9.00 -7.57 -2.45
C VAL A 140 8.08 -8.77 -2.25
N ARG A 141 8.44 -9.93 -2.81
CA ARG A 141 7.67 -11.18 -2.68
C ARG A 141 7.58 -11.63 -1.22
N ARG A 142 8.67 -11.53 -0.45
CA ARG A 142 8.67 -11.83 0.98
C ARG A 142 7.78 -10.87 1.76
N ALA A 143 7.85 -9.56 1.48
CA ALA A 143 7.00 -8.58 2.15
C ALA A 143 5.51 -8.89 1.88
N ILE A 144 5.12 -9.11 0.63
CA ILE A 144 3.73 -9.43 0.28
C ILE A 144 3.28 -10.72 0.96
N ALA A 145 4.09 -11.78 0.92
CA ALA A 145 3.69 -13.07 1.46
C ALA A 145 3.71 -13.11 3.01
N ALA A 146 4.67 -12.44 3.67
CA ALA A 146 4.78 -12.48 5.13
C ALA A 146 3.93 -11.43 5.84
N LEU A 147 3.77 -10.26 5.23
CA LEU A 147 3.14 -9.09 5.84
C LEU A 147 1.74 -8.82 5.26
N GLY A 148 1.24 -9.70 4.40
CA GLY A 148 -0.09 -9.58 3.77
C GLY A 148 -0.15 -8.58 2.62
N GLY A 149 0.96 -7.93 2.28
CA GLY A 149 1.07 -7.01 1.16
C GLY A 149 2.21 -6.01 1.29
N LEU A 150 2.26 -5.05 0.37
CA LEU A 150 3.28 -4.01 0.31
C LEU A 150 2.65 -2.66 -0.07
N TYR A 151 2.96 -1.62 0.71
CA TYR A 151 2.51 -0.26 0.45
C TYR A 151 3.54 0.43 -0.44
N ILE A 152 3.15 0.80 -1.65
CA ILE A 152 4.08 1.35 -2.64
C ILE A 152 3.64 2.69 -3.19
N GLY A 153 4.65 3.48 -3.52
CA GLY A 153 4.55 4.68 -4.33
C GLY A 153 5.13 4.45 -5.72
N VAL A 154 4.44 4.97 -6.73
CA VAL A 154 4.89 4.92 -8.13
C VAL A 154 4.78 6.29 -8.79
N GLN A 155 5.69 6.56 -9.72
CA GLN A 155 5.63 7.67 -10.66
C GLN A 155 4.78 7.25 -11.86
N VAL A 156 3.69 7.95 -12.13
CA VAL A 156 2.73 7.57 -13.18
C VAL A 156 3.04 8.33 -14.48
N PRO A 157 3.44 7.62 -15.56
CA PRO A 157 3.53 8.22 -16.88
C PRO A 157 2.15 8.49 -17.48
N ASN A 158 2.05 9.48 -18.35
CA ASN A 158 0.78 9.93 -18.94
C ASN A 158 -0.03 8.79 -19.59
N TYR A 159 0.63 7.84 -20.28
CA TYR A 159 -0.07 6.74 -20.94
C TYR A 159 -0.89 5.86 -19.99
N ILE A 160 -0.45 5.68 -18.73
CA ILE A 160 -1.16 4.86 -17.73
C ILE A 160 -2.54 5.44 -17.41
N MET A 161 -2.73 6.76 -17.50
CA MET A 161 -4.04 7.38 -17.28
C MET A 161 -5.10 6.92 -18.27
N GLN A 162 -4.68 6.48 -19.46
CA GLN A 162 -5.59 5.97 -20.50
C GLN A 162 -5.64 4.44 -20.53
N THR A 163 -4.77 3.75 -19.78
CA THR A 163 -4.68 2.29 -19.77
C THR A 163 -5.81 1.67 -18.95
N ARG A 164 -6.70 0.91 -19.60
CA ARG A 164 -7.83 0.19 -18.95
C ARG A 164 -7.47 -1.22 -18.45
N GLY A 165 -6.22 -1.66 -18.64
CA GLY A 165 -5.76 -3.01 -18.29
C GLY A 165 -4.46 -2.98 -17.49
N ASP A 166 -3.64 -4.01 -17.69
CA ASP A 166 -2.38 -4.18 -16.96
C ASP A 166 -1.41 -3.03 -17.22
N TRP A 167 -0.67 -2.65 -16.20
CA TRP A 167 0.38 -1.65 -16.28
C TRP A 167 1.67 -2.33 -16.72
N VAL A 168 2.03 -2.10 -17.98
CA VAL A 168 3.19 -2.70 -18.65
C VAL A 168 4.03 -1.59 -19.29
N VAL A 169 5.34 -1.80 -19.41
CA VAL A 169 6.22 -0.82 -20.05
C VAL A 169 5.80 -0.62 -21.51
N ALA A 170 5.56 0.64 -21.89
CA ALA A 170 5.23 1.02 -23.25
C ALA A 170 6.28 2.00 -23.79
N PRO A 171 7.38 1.52 -24.41
CA PRO A 171 8.50 2.37 -24.85
C PRO A 171 8.12 3.47 -25.83
N ASN A 172 7.09 3.23 -26.65
CA ASN A 172 6.65 4.14 -27.71
C ASN A 172 5.47 5.04 -27.30
N ALA A 173 5.00 4.94 -26.04
CA ALA A 173 3.92 5.78 -25.53
C ALA A 173 4.46 7.08 -24.91
N ASP A 174 3.56 8.00 -24.55
CA ASP A 174 3.94 9.23 -23.84
C ASP A 174 4.35 8.90 -22.39
N GLN A 175 5.66 8.85 -22.16
CA GLN A 175 6.26 8.51 -20.88
C GLN A 175 6.42 9.71 -19.93
N THR A 176 5.87 10.88 -20.27
CA THR A 176 5.94 12.06 -19.39
C THR A 176 5.32 11.71 -18.03
N ILE A 177 6.09 11.86 -16.95
CA ILE A 177 5.59 11.66 -15.59
C ILE A 177 4.65 12.81 -15.25
N ILE A 178 3.40 12.50 -14.94
CA ILE A 178 2.34 13.49 -14.66
C ILE A 178 1.96 13.58 -13.18
N GLY A 179 2.49 12.68 -12.34
CA GLY A 179 2.25 12.69 -10.90
C GLY A 179 2.61 11.36 -10.24
N GLY A 180 2.39 11.27 -8.93
CA GLY A 180 2.60 10.05 -8.14
C GLY A 180 1.29 9.38 -7.73
N HIS A 181 1.33 8.06 -7.58
CA HIS A 181 0.19 7.25 -7.11
C HIS A 181 0.63 6.25 -6.05
N ALA A 182 -0.18 6.11 -5.00
CA ALA A 182 0.03 5.16 -3.93
C ALA A 182 -0.92 3.98 -4.09
N VAL A 183 -0.42 2.75 -4.00
CA VAL A 183 -1.22 1.52 -4.11
C VAL A 183 -0.79 0.46 -3.11
N TRP A 184 -1.71 -0.46 -2.81
CA TRP A 184 -1.45 -1.63 -1.97
C TRP A 184 -1.29 -2.85 -2.85
N LEU A 185 -0.11 -3.46 -2.85
CA LEU A 185 0.11 -4.75 -3.49
C LEU A 185 -0.41 -5.85 -2.57
N HIS A 186 -1.35 -6.67 -3.03
CA HIS A 186 -1.96 -7.77 -2.26
C HIS A 186 -1.58 -9.16 -2.78
N GLY A 187 -0.80 -9.24 -3.85
CA GLY A 187 -0.41 -10.52 -4.42
C GLY A 187 0.60 -10.39 -5.56
N TYR A 188 1.06 -11.54 -6.04
CA TYR A 188 1.92 -11.67 -7.20
C TYR A 188 1.87 -13.08 -7.79
N ASP A 189 2.31 -13.18 -9.03
CA ASP A 189 2.79 -14.40 -9.66
C ASP A 189 4.13 -14.17 -10.37
N ALA A 190 4.52 -15.07 -11.27
CA ALA A 190 5.76 -14.98 -12.01
C ALA A 190 5.85 -13.73 -12.92
N ASP A 191 4.70 -13.23 -13.39
CA ASP A 191 4.62 -12.20 -14.42
C ASP A 191 4.17 -10.85 -13.84
N PHE A 192 3.30 -10.87 -12.83
CA PHE A 192 2.58 -9.69 -12.35
C PHE A 192 2.57 -9.53 -10.84
N LEU A 193 2.48 -8.27 -10.41
CA LEU A 193 2.05 -7.83 -9.09
C LEU A 193 0.57 -7.44 -9.14
N PHE A 194 -0.19 -7.80 -8.11
CA PHE A 194 -1.64 -7.56 -8.03
C PHE A 194 -1.95 -6.43 -7.05
N PHE A 195 -2.80 -5.50 -7.47
CA PHE A 195 -3.19 -4.34 -6.67
C PHE A 195 -4.59 -3.87 -7.03
N ASN A 196 -5.10 -2.90 -6.29
CA ASN A 196 -6.35 -2.23 -6.61
C ASN A 196 -6.17 -0.71 -6.71
N SER A 197 -6.88 -0.12 -7.67
CA SER A 197 -6.97 1.33 -7.81
C SER A 197 -8.21 1.70 -8.60
N TRP A 198 -8.74 2.90 -8.38
CA TRP A 198 -9.91 3.44 -9.08
C TRP A 198 -11.09 2.45 -9.15
N GLY A 199 -11.37 1.78 -8.03
CA GLY A 199 -12.47 0.81 -7.90
C GLY A 199 -12.27 -0.51 -8.67
N GLN A 200 -11.07 -0.80 -9.16
CA GLN A 200 -10.78 -1.99 -9.97
C GLN A 200 -9.61 -2.78 -9.40
N SER A 201 -9.67 -4.11 -9.54
CA SER A 201 -8.49 -4.97 -9.42
C SER A 201 -7.66 -4.83 -10.70
N LEU A 202 -6.38 -4.57 -10.53
CA LEU A 202 -5.42 -4.30 -11.59
C LEU A 202 -4.15 -5.12 -11.36
N ARG A 203 -3.30 -5.17 -12.38
CA ARG A 203 -2.00 -5.82 -12.31
C ARG A 203 -0.94 -4.93 -12.93
N MET A 204 0.28 -5.02 -12.43
CA MET A 204 1.44 -4.39 -13.05
C MET A 204 2.53 -5.44 -13.29
N ALA A 205 3.17 -5.38 -14.45
CA ALA A 205 4.29 -6.26 -14.73
C ALA A 205 5.49 -5.87 -13.86
N TRP A 206 6.34 -6.85 -13.55
CA TRP A 206 7.51 -6.63 -12.70
C TRP A 206 8.47 -5.56 -13.28
N ASP A 207 8.67 -5.52 -14.59
CA ASP A 207 9.52 -4.53 -15.24
C ASP A 207 8.97 -3.11 -15.14
N TRP A 208 7.65 -2.95 -15.23
CA TRP A 208 6.98 -1.68 -15.01
C TRP A 208 7.15 -1.21 -13.57
N PHE A 209 6.94 -2.11 -12.60
CA PHE A 209 7.14 -1.82 -11.19
C PHE A 209 8.58 -1.38 -10.89
N GLU A 210 9.58 -2.11 -11.37
CA GLU A 210 11.00 -1.77 -11.20
C GLU A 210 11.37 -0.43 -11.87
N THR A 211 10.69 -0.08 -12.96
CA THR A 211 10.96 1.19 -13.67
C THR A 211 10.36 2.40 -12.95
N TYR A 212 9.17 2.25 -12.35
CA TYR A 212 8.36 3.39 -11.92
C TYR A 212 8.07 3.46 -10.42
N CYS A 213 8.38 2.43 -9.63
CA CYS A 213 8.26 2.47 -8.17
C CYS A 213 9.38 3.31 -7.54
N ASP A 214 9.01 4.37 -6.83
CA ASP A 214 9.96 5.31 -6.19
C ASP A 214 10.05 5.15 -4.66
N GLU A 215 9.12 4.43 -4.05
CA GLU A 215 9.18 4.03 -2.64
C GLU A 215 8.32 2.79 -2.36
N ALA A 216 8.77 1.95 -1.42
CA ALA A 216 8.03 0.77 -0.98
C ALA A 216 8.24 0.49 0.51
N TYR A 217 7.16 0.15 1.20
CA TYR A 217 7.14 -0.07 2.65
C TYR A 217 6.40 -1.36 2.99
N GLY A 218 7.09 -2.28 3.66
CA GLY A 218 6.43 -3.39 4.33
C GLY A 218 5.83 -2.92 5.65
N LEU A 219 4.59 -3.32 5.90
CA LEU A 219 3.79 -2.82 7.00
C LEU A 219 3.49 -3.94 8.00
N VAL A 220 3.59 -3.65 9.30
CA VAL A 220 3.25 -4.60 10.37
C VAL A 220 2.00 -4.08 11.09
N SER A 221 0.91 -4.85 11.05
CA SER A 221 -0.33 -4.50 11.75
C SER A 221 -0.83 -5.65 12.62
N ARG A 222 -0.62 -5.54 13.95
CA ARG A 222 -1.22 -6.49 14.91
C ARG A 222 -2.75 -6.44 14.87
N GLN A 223 -3.34 -5.27 14.64
CA GLN A 223 -4.79 -5.08 14.70
C GLN A 223 -5.52 -5.70 13.51
N ASN A 224 -4.89 -5.75 12.33
CA ASN A 224 -5.57 -6.17 11.09
C ASN A 224 -5.04 -7.50 10.53
N TRP A 225 -3.76 -7.83 10.73
CA TRP A 225 -3.12 -9.00 10.10
C TRP A 225 -3.03 -10.24 10.99
N LEU A 226 -3.22 -10.11 12.30
CA LEU A 226 -3.19 -11.25 13.22
C LEU A 226 -4.59 -11.83 13.45
N GLY A 227 -4.74 -13.15 13.30
CA GLY A 227 -5.97 -13.87 13.63
C GLY A 227 -6.14 -14.12 15.14
N ILE A 228 -7.16 -14.91 15.52
CA ILE A 228 -7.57 -15.16 16.93
C ILE A 228 -6.42 -15.71 17.80
N ARG A 229 -5.46 -16.43 17.21
CA ARG A 229 -4.29 -16.98 17.91
C ARG A 229 -3.10 -16.01 17.98
N SER A 230 -3.31 -14.73 17.65
CA SER A 230 -2.24 -13.72 17.52
C SER A 230 -1.14 -14.14 16.55
N ARG A 231 -1.53 -14.85 15.47
CA ARG A 231 -0.64 -15.26 14.37
C ARG A 231 -1.23 -14.82 13.04
N SER A 232 -0.38 -14.44 12.10
CA SER A 232 -0.73 -14.19 10.71
C SER A 232 -1.10 -15.50 10.00
N PRO A 233 -1.73 -15.43 8.81
CA PRO A 233 -2.12 -16.62 8.03
C PRO A 233 -0.97 -17.58 7.71
N GLN A 234 0.25 -17.07 7.58
CA GLN A 234 1.46 -17.86 7.30
C GLN A 234 2.30 -18.13 8.56
N PHE A 235 1.73 -17.85 9.74
CA PHE A 235 2.31 -18.12 11.07
C PHE A 235 3.63 -17.41 11.36
N GLU A 236 3.87 -16.25 10.75
CA GLU A 236 5.03 -15.39 11.03
C GLU A 236 5.14 -15.02 12.51
N ASP A 237 6.39 -14.97 12.99
CA ASP A 237 6.73 -14.41 14.30
C ASP A 237 6.90 -12.89 14.19
N ILE A 238 5.77 -12.19 14.27
CA ILE A 238 5.74 -10.71 14.24
C ILE A 238 6.49 -10.10 15.44
N ASP A 239 6.58 -10.80 16.58
CA ASP A 239 7.27 -10.26 17.75
C ASP A 239 8.80 -10.27 17.55
N THR A 240 9.35 -11.33 16.95
CA THR A 240 10.76 -11.37 16.54
C THR A 240 11.06 -10.29 15.51
N LEU A 241 10.21 -10.14 14.49
CA LEU A 241 10.36 -9.06 13.50
C LEU A 241 10.38 -7.68 14.16
N LEU A 242 9.49 -7.45 15.13
CA LEU A 242 9.42 -6.17 15.85
C LEU A 242 10.59 -5.94 16.81
N ALA A 243 11.19 -7.00 17.35
CA ALA A 243 12.41 -6.89 18.14
C ALA A 243 13.58 -6.42 17.27
N GLU A 244 13.72 -6.97 16.06
CA GLU A 244 14.75 -6.57 15.10
C GLU A 244 14.54 -5.14 14.57
N LEU A 245 13.28 -4.73 14.33
CA LEU A 245 12.90 -3.36 13.99
C LEU A 245 13.25 -2.32 15.06
N ARG A 246 13.30 -2.73 16.34
CA ARG A 246 13.58 -1.86 17.49
C ARG A 246 15.06 -1.83 17.88
N ALA A 247 15.83 -2.83 17.47
CA ALA A 247 17.23 -3.01 17.86
C ALA A 247 18.21 -2.21 16.98
N SER A 248 17.72 -1.57 15.92
CA SER A 248 18.47 -0.80 14.92
C SER A 248 18.41 0.71 15.13
#